data_AF-A0A7G7W6D4-F1
#
_entry.id   AF-A0A7G7W6D4-F1
#
_cell.length_a   1.000
_cell.length_b   1.000
_cell.length_c   1.000
_cell.angle_alpha   90.00
_cell.angle_beta   90.00
_cell.angle_gamma   90.00
#
_symmetry.space_group_name_H-M   'P 1'
#
loop_
_entity.id
_entity.type
_entity.pdbx_description
1 polymer ?
#
loop_
_entity_poly.entity_id
_entity_poly.type
_entity_poly.pdbx_seq_one_letter_code
_entity_poly.pdbx_strand_id
1 'polypeptide(L)'
;MLIKFLLIFFLLALVLRFVLPVLMRYLVVGFLQKQARRHAQQFGGAPFEAAPNASEQTRTASGDVHVDYVPPRQKPAQPKEFKGGEYVDFEEVK
;
A
#
# COMPACT_ATOMS: atom_id res chain seq x y z
N MET A 1 43.91 8.34 -32.09
CA MET A 1 42.91 7.24 -32.12
C MET A 1 42.40 6.91 -30.72
N LEU A 2 43.29 6.75 -29.73
CA LEU A 2 42.93 6.44 -28.34
C LEU A 2 42.03 7.50 -27.65
N ILE A 3 42.33 8.79 -27.79
CA ILE A 3 41.50 9.87 -27.20
C ILE A 3 40.05 9.83 -27.69
N LYS A 4 39.86 9.57 -28.99
CA LYS A 4 38.53 9.50 -29.62
C LYS A 4 37.74 8.32 -29.05
N PHE A 5 38.41 7.18 -28.90
CA PHE A 5 37.86 5.99 -28.28
C PHE A 5 37.44 6.25 -26.83
N LEU A 6 38.29 6.89 -26.02
CA LEU A 6 37.97 7.27 -24.64
C LEU A 6 36.77 8.21 -24.54
N LEU A 7 36.69 9.22 -25.41
CA LEU A 7 35.55 10.15 -25.44
C LEU A 7 34.24 9.45 -25.83
N ILE A 8 34.27 8.59 -26.84
CA ILE A 8 33.09 7.81 -27.26
C ILE A 8 32.66 6.88 -26.13
N PHE A 9 33.60 6.19 -25.49
CA PHE A 9 33.31 5.28 -24.38
C PHE A 9 32.77 6.03 -23.16
N PHE A 10 33.33 7.20 -22.84
CA PHE A 10 32.85 8.06 -21.77
C PHE A 10 31.41 8.53 -22.04
N LEU A 11 31.12 8.95 -23.27
CA LEU A 11 29.78 9.36 -23.66
C LEU A 11 28.79 8.20 -23.59
N LEU A 12 29.21 7.01 -24.07
CA LEU A 12 28.42 5.79 -24.01
C LEU A 12 28.13 5.38 -22.55
N ALA A 13 29.13 5.42 -21.68
CA ALA A 13 28.99 5.12 -20.26
C ALA A 13 28.04 6.10 -19.56
N LEU A 14 28.10 7.39 -19.93
CA LEU A 14 27.21 8.42 -19.39
C LEU A 14 25.77 8.19 -19.85
N VAL A 15 25.55 7.88 -21.13
CA VAL A 15 24.21 7.49 -21.62
C VAL A 15 23.71 6.25 -20.90
N LEU A 16 24.52 5.19 -20.79
CA LEU A 16 24.16 3.97 -20.08
C LEU A 16 23.80 4.26 -18.62
N ARG A 17 24.53 5.14 -17.93
CA ARG A 17 24.27 5.53 -16.53
C ARG A 17 22.84 6.05 -16.33
N PHE A 18 22.30 6.77 -17.30
CA PHE A 18 20.93 7.31 -17.26
C PHE A 18 19.89 6.35 -17.86
N VAL A 19 20.25 5.59 -18.90
CA VAL A 19 19.33 4.66 -19.58
C VAL A 19 19.09 3.38 -18.76
N LEU A 20 20.11 2.82 -18.10
CA LEU A 20 19.99 1.60 -17.29
C LEU A 20 18.87 1.67 -16.23
N PRO A 21 18.80 2.69 -15.35
CA PRO A 21 17.76 2.72 -14.32
C PRO A 21 16.35 2.85 -14.91
N VAL A 22 16.21 3.60 -16.02
CA VAL A 22 14.93 3.77 -16.71
C VAL A 22 14.49 2.45 -17.34
N LEU A 23 15.41 1.77 -18.04
CA LEU A 23 15.14 0.47 -18.67
C LEU A 23 14.79 -0.59 -17.62
N MET A 24 15.53 -0.64 -16.50
CA MET A 24 15.22 -1.53 -15.38
C MET A 24 13.83 -1.28 -14.82
N ARG A 25 13.40 -0.02 -14.67
CA ARG A 25 12.04 0.29 -14.20
C ARG A 25 10.96 -0.28 -15.13
N TYR A 26 11.14 -0.17 -16.44
CA TYR A 26 10.20 -0.74 -17.41
C TYR A 26 10.21 -2.27 -17.41
N LEU A 27 11.39 -2.89 -17.34
CA LEU A 27 11.53 -4.34 -17.29
C LEU A 27 10.90 -4.91 -16.01
N VAL A 28 11.21 -4.33 -14.85
CA VAL A 28 10.65 -4.74 -13.55
C VAL A 28 9.15 -4.57 -13.54
N VAL A 29 8.59 -3.43 -13.93
CA VAL A 29 7.14 -3.22 -13.96
C VAL A 29 6.46 -4.22 -14.91
N GLY A 30 7.01 -4.44 -16.11
CA GLY A 30 6.47 -5.40 -17.07
C GLY A 30 6.54 -6.86 -16.58
N PHE A 31 7.59 -7.23 -15.85
CA PHE A 31 7.76 -8.58 -15.32
C PHE A 31 6.91 -8.82 -14.07
N LEU A 32 6.88 -7.86 -13.14
CA LEU A 32 6.03 -7.89 -11.95
C LEU A 32 4.55 -7.91 -12.32
N GLN A 33 4.10 -7.18 -13.34
CA GLN A 33 2.70 -7.27 -13.78
C GLN A 33 2.32 -8.67 -14.28
N LYS A 34 3.23 -9.34 -15.00
CA LYS A 34 2.99 -10.71 -15.50
C LYS A 34 3.05 -11.75 -14.39
N GLN A 35 3.99 -11.62 -13.46
CA GLN A 35 4.09 -12.48 -12.29
C GLN A 35 2.95 -12.23 -11.32
N ALA A 36 2.62 -10.99 -10.98
CA ALA A 36 1.52 -10.64 -10.09
C ALA A 36 0.18 -11.16 -10.62
N ARG A 37 -0.11 -11.12 -11.92
CA ARG A 37 -1.34 -11.71 -12.47
C ARG A 37 -1.42 -13.23 -12.28
N ARG A 38 -0.29 -13.94 -12.44
CA ARG A 38 -0.24 -15.39 -12.24
C ARG A 38 -0.24 -15.77 -10.76
N HIS A 39 0.48 -15.03 -9.92
CA HIS A 39 0.53 -15.24 -8.49
C HIS A 39 -0.76 -14.78 -7.78
N ALA A 40 -1.45 -13.74 -8.22
CA ALA A 40 -2.75 -13.34 -7.66
C ALA A 40 -3.88 -14.33 -8.00
N GLN A 41 -3.76 -15.07 -9.12
CA GLN A 41 -4.67 -16.16 -9.44
C GLN A 41 -4.39 -17.42 -8.61
N GLN A 42 -3.14 -17.62 -8.16
CA GLN A 42 -2.73 -18.80 -7.39
C GLN A 42 -2.73 -18.58 -5.86
N PHE A 43 -2.51 -17.34 -5.42
CA PHE A 43 -2.72 -16.82 -4.08
C PHE A 43 -4.02 -16.01 -4.12
N GLY A 44 -5.17 -16.70 -4.03
CA GLY A 44 -6.51 -16.10 -4.06
C GLY A 44 -6.80 -15.18 -2.87
N GLY A 45 -6.13 -14.04 -2.81
CA GLY A 45 -6.24 -13.07 -1.72
C GLY A 45 -4.87 -12.48 -1.40
N ALA A 46 -4.73 -11.17 -1.60
CA ALA A 46 -3.66 -10.41 -0.99
C ALA A 46 -3.69 -10.65 0.54
N PRO A 47 -2.62 -11.15 1.19
CA PRO A 47 -2.64 -11.41 2.62
C PRO A 47 -2.37 -10.16 3.47
N PHE A 48 -2.58 -8.94 2.95
CA PHE A 48 -2.36 -7.74 3.77
C PHE A 48 -3.43 -6.64 3.71
N GLU A 49 -4.54 -6.80 2.97
CA GLU A 49 -5.54 -5.72 2.92
C GLU A 49 -7.02 -6.14 2.91
N ALA A 50 -7.37 -7.39 3.20
CA ALA A 50 -8.77 -7.79 3.20
C ALA A 50 -9.15 -8.73 4.35
N ALA A 51 -9.81 -8.16 5.38
CA ALA A 51 -11.12 -8.60 5.90
C ALA A 51 -11.38 -8.03 7.32
N PRO A 52 -12.64 -7.91 7.79
CA PRO A 52 -13.89 -8.41 7.19
C PRO A 52 -14.96 -7.31 7.03
N ASN A 53 -16.00 -7.54 6.21
CA ASN A 53 -17.39 -7.41 6.63
C ASN A 53 -18.35 -7.79 5.49
N ALA A 54 -19.09 -8.86 5.73
CA ALA A 54 -20.32 -9.19 5.04
C ALA A 54 -21.42 -8.21 5.47
N SER A 55 -22.19 -7.64 4.54
CA SER A 55 -23.67 -7.54 4.59
C SER A 55 -24.25 -6.65 3.47
N GLU A 56 -25.09 -7.29 2.66
CA GLU A 56 -26.30 -6.77 1.99
C GLU A 56 -26.25 -5.46 1.20
N GLN A 57 -26.09 -5.64 -0.12
CA GLN A 57 -26.37 -4.66 -1.15
C GLN A 57 -27.89 -4.49 -1.36
N THR A 58 -28.49 -3.47 -0.73
CA THR A 58 -29.84 -3.00 -1.05
C THR A 58 -29.79 -1.88 -2.09
N ARG A 59 -30.13 -2.24 -3.33
CA ARG A 59 -30.82 -1.48 -4.40
C ARG A 59 -30.76 0.07 -4.38
N THR A 60 -29.90 0.60 -5.26
CA THR A 60 -30.11 1.70 -6.23
C THR A 60 -31.11 2.84 -5.93
N ALA A 61 -30.58 4.08 -5.88
CA ALA A 61 -31.28 5.29 -6.33
C ALA A 61 -30.29 6.35 -6.89
N SER A 62 -30.41 6.57 -8.21
CA SER A 62 -29.91 7.65 -9.09
C SER A 62 -28.60 8.38 -8.76
N GLY A 63 -27.56 8.09 -9.56
CA GLY A 63 -26.38 8.95 -9.73
C GLY A 63 -25.08 8.37 -9.19
N ASP A 64 -24.78 7.11 -9.54
CA ASP A 64 -23.48 6.41 -9.46
C ASP A 64 -22.53 6.78 -8.30
N VAL A 65 -23.02 6.68 -7.07
CA VAL A 65 -22.15 6.54 -5.90
C VAL A 65 -22.41 5.17 -5.28
N HIS A 66 -21.44 4.27 -5.44
CA HIS A 66 -21.49 2.95 -4.84
C HIS A 66 -20.84 2.98 -3.46
N VAL A 67 -21.63 2.69 -2.42
CA VAL A 67 -21.15 2.59 -1.04
C VAL A 67 -21.21 1.12 -0.66
N ASP A 68 -20.06 0.45 -0.68
CA ASP A 68 -19.96 -1.00 -0.46
C ASP A 68 -20.26 -1.41 0.98
N TYR A 69 -20.15 -0.49 1.94
CA TYR A 69 -20.37 -0.82 3.34
C TYR A 69 -20.73 0.39 4.19
N VAL A 70 -21.91 0.35 4.82
CA VAL A 70 -22.29 1.27 5.89
C VAL A 70 -22.28 0.48 7.19
N PRO A 71 -21.29 0.68 8.08
CA PRO A 71 -21.23 -0.07 9.32
C PRO A 71 -22.49 0.18 10.15
N PRO A 72 -23.10 -0.87 10.75
CA PRO A 72 -24.21 -0.67 11.67
C PRO A 72 -23.74 0.22 12.81
N ARG A 73 -24.41 1.35 13.03
CA ARG A 73 -24.16 2.20 14.20
C ARG A 73 -24.53 1.37 15.42
N GLN A 74 -23.53 0.71 16.02
CA GLN A 74 -23.71 0.06 17.31
C GLN A 74 -24.26 1.13 18.24
N LYS A 75 -25.45 0.89 18.81
CA LYS A 75 -26.00 1.74 19.87
C LYS A 75 -24.86 1.98 20.87
N PRO A 76 -24.59 3.22 21.31
CA PRO A 76 -23.50 3.47 22.22
C PRO A 76 -23.69 2.52 23.41
N ALA A 77 -22.79 1.53 23.51
CA ALA A 77 -22.74 0.71 24.70
C ALA A 77 -22.57 1.71 25.83
N GLN A 78 -23.51 1.70 26.78
CA GLN A 78 -23.44 2.59 27.93
C GLN A 78 -22.02 2.57 28.46
N PRO A 79 -21.41 3.74 28.76
CA PRO A 79 -20.01 3.80 29.15
C PRO A 79 -19.85 2.86 30.34
N LYS A 80 -19.24 1.70 30.10
CA LYS A 80 -18.85 0.78 31.15
C LYS A 80 -17.82 1.59 31.91
N GLU A 81 -18.19 2.07 33.10
CA GLU A 81 -17.36 2.89 33.96
C GLU A 81 -15.92 2.40 33.88
N PHE A 82 -15.03 3.26 33.38
CA PHE A 82 -13.62 2.98 33.29
C PHE A 82 -13.12 2.75 34.72
N LYS A 83 -12.93 1.49 35.09
CA LYS A 83 -12.34 1.10 36.37
C LYS A 83 -10.83 1.29 36.22
N GLY A 84 -10.41 2.56 36.23
CA GLY A 84 -8.99 2.93 36.28
C GLY A 84 -8.32 2.28 37.49
N GLY A 85 -7.03 1.94 37.33
CA GLY A 85 -6.23 1.36 38.41
C GLY A 85 -5.99 2.34 39.56
N GLU A 86 -5.31 1.86 40.60
CA GLU A 86 -4.97 2.69 41.76
C GLU A 86 -3.87 3.68 41.38
N TYR A 87 -4.15 4.97 41.52
CA TYR A 87 -3.17 6.02 41.30
C TYR A 87 -2.38 6.23 42.58
N VAL A 88 -1.05 6.29 42.46
CA VAL A 88 -0.15 6.60 43.56
C VAL A 88 0.26 8.06 43.44
N ASP A 89 0.02 8.85 44.48
CA ASP A 89 0.47 10.23 44.54
C ASP A 89 2.01 10.27 44.60
N PHE A 90 2.64 11.09 43.75
CA PHE A 90 4.08 11.30 43.79
C PHE A 90 4.40 12.60 44.53
N GLU A 91 5.38 12.54 45.43
CA GLU A 91 5.93 13.72 46.07
C GLU A 91 7.10 14.23 45.22
N GLU A 92 6.98 15.45 44.70
CA GLU A 92 8.02 16.10 43.91
C GLU A 92 9.17 16.52 44.85
N VAL A 93 10.31 15.83 44.75
CA VAL A 93 11.51 16.22 45.51
C VAL A 93 12.14 17.44 44.84
N LYS A 94 12.11 18.58 45.53
CA LYS A 94 12.67 19.86 45.10
C LYS A 94 14.14 20.02 45.49
#